data_AF-A0A380EI34-F1
#
_entry.id   AF-A0A380EI34-F1
#
_cell.length_a   1.000
_cell.length_b   1.000
_cell.length_c   1.000
_cell.angle_alpha   90.00
_cell.angle_beta   90.00
_cell.angle_gamma   90.00
#
_symmetry.space_group_name_H-M   'P 1'
#
loop_
_entity.id
_entity.type
_entity.pdbx_description
1 polymer ?
#
loop_
_entity_poly.entity_id
_entity_poly.type
_entity_poly.pdbx_seq_one_letter_code
_entity_poly.pdbx_strand_id
1 'polypeptide(L)'
;MNALNNAQQDGFKGRIDQSNDLNQIQQIVDEAKALNRAMDQLSQEITDNEGRTKGSTNYVNADTQVKQVYDETVDKAKQALDKSTGQNLTAKQVIKLNDAVTAAKKALNGEERLNNRKAEALQRLDQLTHLNNAQRQLAIQQINNAETLNKASRAINRATKLDNAMGAVQQYIDEQHLGVISSTNYINADDNLKANYDNAIANAAHELDKVQGNAIAKAEAEQLKQNIIDAQNALNGDQNLANAKDKANAFVNSLNGLNQQQQDLAHKAINNADTVSDVTDIVNNQIDLNDAMETLKHLVDNEIPNAEQTVNYQNADDNAKTNFDDAKRLANTLLNSDNTNVNDINGAIQAVNDAIHNLNGDQRLQDAKDKAIQSINQALANKLKEIEASNATDQDKLIAKNKAEELANSIINNINKATSNQAVSQVQTAGNHAIEQVHANEIPKAKLMPIKTLISKFKH
;
A
#
# COMPACT_ATOMS: atom_id res chain seq x y z
N MET A 1 6.31 -50.47 -86.25
CA MET A 1 7.28 -49.76 -85.38
C MET A 1 6.64 -48.44 -84.99
N ASN A 2 5.96 -48.40 -83.86
CA ASN A 2 5.01 -47.32 -83.53
C ASN A 2 5.67 -46.19 -82.73
N ALA A 3 6.85 -46.41 -82.16
CA ALA A 3 7.56 -45.43 -81.32
C ALA A 3 8.38 -44.42 -82.15
N LEU A 4 8.84 -44.82 -83.35
CA LEU A 4 9.66 -43.97 -84.23
C LEU A 4 8.93 -42.67 -84.66
N ASN A 5 9.67 -41.57 -84.80
CA ASN A 5 9.20 -40.34 -85.44
C ASN A 5 9.28 -40.45 -86.98
N ASN A 6 8.66 -39.50 -87.70
CA ASN A 6 8.58 -39.56 -89.16
C ASN A 6 9.96 -39.52 -89.82
N ALA A 7 10.88 -38.67 -89.34
CA ALA A 7 12.23 -38.57 -89.90
C ALA A 7 13.04 -39.88 -89.75
N GLN A 8 12.85 -40.60 -88.64
CA GLN A 8 13.45 -41.92 -88.41
C GLN A 8 12.83 -42.99 -89.31
N GLN A 9 11.51 -42.98 -89.49
CA GLN A 9 10.81 -43.90 -90.40
C GLN A 9 11.25 -43.69 -91.86
N ASP A 10 11.28 -42.44 -92.31
CA ASP A 10 11.73 -42.06 -93.65
C ASP A 10 13.21 -42.41 -93.85
N GLY A 11 14.05 -42.19 -92.84
CA GLY A 11 15.45 -42.57 -92.86
C GLY A 11 15.67 -44.08 -93.07
N PHE A 12 14.89 -44.93 -92.40
CA PHE A 12 14.98 -46.38 -92.61
C PHE A 12 14.38 -46.80 -93.96
N LYS A 13 13.25 -46.22 -94.36
CA LYS A 13 12.61 -46.50 -95.65
C LYS A 13 13.57 -46.20 -96.81
N GLY A 14 14.21 -45.03 -96.80
CA GLY A 14 15.20 -44.67 -97.82
C GLY A 14 16.40 -45.62 -97.88
N ARG A 15 16.89 -46.10 -96.72
CA ARG A 15 17.97 -47.11 -96.66
C ARG A 15 17.54 -48.48 -97.20
N ILE A 16 16.29 -48.89 -96.95
CA ILE A 16 15.73 -50.14 -97.48
C ILE A 16 15.56 -50.04 -99.00
N ASP A 17 15.00 -48.93 -99.50
CA ASP A 17 14.76 -48.70 -100.92
C ASP A 17 16.06 -48.66 -101.75
N GLN A 18 17.20 -48.35 -101.13
CA GLN A 18 18.52 -48.29 -101.76
C GLN A 18 19.35 -49.58 -101.62
N SER A 19 18.88 -50.56 -100.86
CA SER A 19 19.63 -51.79 -100.58
C SER A 19 19.29 -52.88 -101.60
N ASN A 20 20.32 -53.48 -102.21
CA ASN A 20 20.16 -54.60 -103.15
C ASN A 20 20.55 -55.96 -102.52
N ASP A 21 20.89 -55.99 -101.23
CA ASP A 21 21.27 -57.19 -100.48
C ASP A 21 20.30 -57.46 -99.31
N LEU A 22 19.81 -58.69 -99.24
CA LEU A 22 18.91 -59.16 -98.17
C LEU A 22 19.57 -59.08 -96.78
N ASN A 23 20.89 -59.31 -96.68
CA ASN A 23 21.59 -59.22 -95.40
C ASN A 23 21.66 -57.76 -94.91
N GLN A 24 21.89 -56.81 -95.81
CA GLN A 24 21.86 -55.38 -95.51
C GLN A 24 20.45 -54.93 -95.08
N ILE A 25 19.40 -55.40 -95.77
CA ILE A 25 18.00 -55.13 -95.38
C ILE A 25 17.72 -55.68 -93.97
N GLN A 26 18.17 -56.90 -93.66
CA GLN A 26 18.00 -57.50 -92.34
C GLN A 26 18.69 -56.68 -91.24
N GLN A 27 19.92 -56.21 -91.47
CA GLN A 27 20.63 -55.34 -90.54
C GLN A 27 19.90 -54.00 -90.32
N ILE A 28 19.38 -53.39 -91.38
CA ILE A 28 18.58 -52.14 -91.29
C ILE A 28 17.34 -52.36 -90.43
N VAL A 29 16.65 -53.49 -90.61
CA VAL A 29 15.46 -53.86 -89.83
C VAL A 29 15.81 -54.03 -88.34
N ASP A 30 16.94 -54.66 -88.03
CA ASP A 30 17.35 -54.87 -86.64
C ASP A 30 17.79 -53.56 -85.96
N GLU A 31 18.45 -52.66 -86.68
CA GLU A 31 18.71 -51.28 -86.22
C GLU A 31 17.41 -50.52 -85.97
N ALA A 32 16.42 -50.65 -86.86
CA ALA A 32 15.12 -50.00 -86.72
C ALA A 32 14.34 -50.53 -85.52
N LYS A 33 14.37 -51.85 -85.27
CA LYS A 33 13.81 -52.46 -84.05
C LYS A 33 14.51 -51.95 -82.79
N ALA A 34 15.84 -51.85 -82.79
CA ALA A 34 16.60 -51.33 -81.66
C ALA A 34 16.26 -49.85 -81.37
N LEU A 35 16.21 -49.01 -82.41
CA LEU A 35 15.78 -47.62 -82.27
C LEU A 35 14.33 -47.52 -81.77
N ASN A 36 13.42 -48.33 -82.31
CA ASN A 36 12.03 -48.34 -81.86
C ASN A 36 11.91 -48.67 -80.38
N ARG A 37 12.69 -49.63 -79.87
CA ARG A 37 12.74 -49.93 -78.43
C ARG A 37 13.30 -48.76 -77.61
N ALA A 38 14.38 -48.13 -78.06
CA ALA A 38 14.97 -46.98 -77.37
C ALA A 38 14.00 -45.78 -77.32
N MET A 39 13.29 -45.51 -78.42
CA MET A 39 12.26 -44.45 -78.49
C MET A 39 11.08 -44.74 -77.56
N ASP A 40 10.63 -46.00 -77.50
CA ASP A 40 9.56 -46.42 -76.59
C ASP A 40 9.95 -46.24 -75.12
N GLN A 41 11.17 -46.63 -74.75
CA GLN A 41 11.72 -46.41 -73.41
C GLN A 41 11.83 -44.93 -73.04
N LEU A 42 12.30 -44.09 -73.96
CA LEU A 42 12.35 -42.63 -73.75
C LEU A 42 10.95 -42.06 -73.56
N SER A 43 9.98 -42.51 -74.36
CA SER A 43 8.57 -42.10 -74.22
C SER A 43 8.01 -42.45 -72.85
N GLN A 44 8.22 -43.68 -72.39
CA GLN A 44 7.78 -44.14 -71.07
C GLN A 44 8.44 -43.33 -69.95
N GLU A 45 9.75 -43.07 -70.01
CA GLU A 45 10.44 -42.27 -68.99
C GLU A 45 9.84 -40.86 -68.88
N ILE A 46 9.53 -40.20 -70.00
CA ILE A 46 8.93 -38.86 -69.99
C ILE A 46 7.47 -38.90 -69.51
N THR A 47 6.63 -39.73 -70.14
CA THR A 47 5.19 -39.76 -69.85
C THR A 47 4.91 -40.18 -68.41
N ASP A 48 5.65 -41.17 -67.90
CA ASP A 48 5.35 -41.71 -66.58
C ASP A 48 5.97 -40.85 -65.47
N ASN A 49 7.17 -40.30 -65.65
CA ASN A 49 7.95 -39.73 -64.54
C ASN A 49 7.99 -38.20 -64.46
N GLU A 50 7.72 -37.44 -65.53
CA GLU A 50 7.89 -35.98 -65.49
C GLU A 50 7.04 -35.30 -64.40
N GLY A 51 5.71 -35.52 -64.45
CA GLY A 51 4.79 -34.89 -63.50
C GLY A 51 5.08 -35.29 -62.05
N ARG A 52 5.39 -36.56 -61.82
CA ARG A 52 5.79 -37.07 -60.49
C ARG A 52 7.09 -36.43 -60.00
N THR A 53 8.06 -36.27 -60.89
CA THR A 53 9.34 -35.62 -60.56
C THR A 53 9.13 -34.16 -60.22
N LYS A 54 8.41 -33.40 -61.05
CA LYS A 54 8.12 -31.97 -60.83
C LYS A 54 7.28 -31.70 -59.58
N GLY A 55 6.41 -32.64 -59.19
CA GLY A 55 5.63 -32.56 -57.96
C GLY A 55 6.37 -32.98 -56.68
N SER A 56 7.56 -33.59 -56.80
CA SER A 56 8.30 -34.11 -55.65
C SER A 56 8.98 -33.00 -54.84
N THR A 57 9.17 -33.26 -53.54
CA THR A 57 9.99 -32.40 -52.65
C THR A 57 11.39 -32.18 -53.22
N ASN A 58 11.96 -33.19 -53.89
CA ASN A 58 13.31 -33.11 -54.45
C ASN A 58 13.41 -32.12 -55.62
N TYR A 59 12.38 -31.99 -56.46
CA TYR A 59 12.35 -30.95 -57.51
C TYR A 59 11.91 -29.59 -57.00
N VAL A 60 10.86 -29.53 -56.18
CA VAL A 60 10.28 -28.27 -55.67
C VAL A 60 11.32 -27.45 -54.91
N ASN A 61 12.16 -28.13 -54.14
CA ASN A 61 13.23 -27.51 -53.35
C ASN A 61 14.61 -27.59 -54.00
N ALA A 62 14.76 -28.11 -55.23
CA ALA A 62 16.06 -28.15 -55.91
C ALA A 62 16.56 -26.76 -56.28
N ASP A 63 17.86 -26.63 -56.47
CA ASP A 63 18.46 -25.39 -56.97
C ASP A 63 17.90 -25.02 -58.34
N THR A 64 17.73 -23.71 -58.56
CA THR A 64 17.15 -23.18 -59.81
C THR A 64 17.87 -23.72 -61.04
N GLN A 65 19.20 -23.76 -61.01
CA GLN A 65 20.01 -24.28 -62.12
C GLN A 65 19.79 -25.78 -62.35
N VAL A 66 19.68 -26.57 -61.28
CA VAL A 66 19.49 -28.02 -61.37
C VAL A 66 18.10 -28.35 -61.92
N LYS A 67 17.07 -27.60 -61.50
CA LYS A 67 15.72 -27.69 -62.07
C LYS A 67 15.72 -27.36 -63.55
N GLN A 68 16.39 -26.28 -63.94
CA GLN A 68 16.50 -25.87 -65.34
C GLN A 68 17.17 -26.96 -66.19
N VAL A 69 18.26 -27.58 -65.70
CA VAL A 69 18.91 -28.68 -66.41
C VAL A 69 17.97 -29.88 -66.61
N TYR A 70 17.18 -30.23 -65.59
CA TYR A 70 16.16 -31.27 -65.73
C TYR A 70 15.08 -30.89 -66.75
N ASP A 71 14.53 -29.69 -66.66
CA ASP A 71 13.48 -29.19 -67.56
C ASP A 71 13.94 -29.14 -69.02
N GLU A 72 15.13 -28.57 -69.28
CA GLU A 72 15.71 -28.51 -70.62
C GLU A 72 15.99 -29.91 -71.21
N THR A 73 16.40 -30.86 -70.38
CA THR A 73 16.69 -32.23 -70.83
C THR A 73 15.39 -33.00 -71.14
N VAL A 74 14.35 -32.80 -70.34
CA VAL A 74 13.00 -33.29 -70.61
C VAL A 74 12.44 -32.69 -71.90
N ASP A 75 12.63 -31.39 -72.12
CA ASP A 75 12.15 -30.73 -73.34
C ASP A 75 12.89 -31.24 -74.59
N LYS A 76 14.20 -31.47 -74.51
CA LYS A 76 14.98 -32.12 -75.59
C LYS A 76 14.48 -33.55 -75.87
N ALA A 77 14.15 -34.31 -74.82
CA ALA A 77 13.58 -35.64 -74.97
C ALA A 77 12.20 -35.59 -75.66
N LYS A 78 11.33 -34.64 -75.28
CA LYS A 78 10.04 -34.41 -75.95
C LYS A 78 10.21 -34.04 -77.42
N GLN A 79 11.16 -33.16 -77.73
CA GLN A 79 11.48 -32.80 -79.13
C GLN A 79 11.93 -34.02 -79.95
N ALA A 80 12.74 -34.91 -79.37
CA ALA A 80 13.14 -36.15 -80.04
C ALA A 80 11.95 -37.11 -80.29
N LEU A 81 11.01 -37.17 -79.34
CA LEU A 81 9.79 -37.99 -79.41
C LEU A 81 8.71 -37.43 -80.34
N ASP A 82 8.76 -36.13 -80.65
CA ASP A 82 7.74 -35.49 -81.50
C ASP A 82 7.66 -36.17 -82.86
N LYS A 83 6.46 -36.62 -83.23
CA LYS A 83 6.26 -37.41 -84.44
C LYS A 83 6.57 -36.62 -85.71
N SER A 84 6.30 -35.33 -85.71
CA SER A 84 6.34 -34.50 -86.92
C SER A 84 7.67 -33.77 -87.10
N THR A 85 8.28 -33.33 -86.01
CA THR A 85 9.46 -32.44 -85.98
C THR A 85 10.70 -33.09 -85.40
N GLY A 86 10.58 -34.31 -84.86
CA GLY A 86 11.71 -35.06 -84.32
C GLY A 86 12.80 -35.32 -85.37
N GLN A 87 14.06 -35.27 -84.94
CA GLN A 87 15.21 -35.54 -85.80
C GLN A 87 15.38 -37.05 -86.06
N ASN A 88 16.06 -37.39 -87.16
CA ASN A 88 16.46 -38.77 -87.46
C ASN A 88 17.65 -39.21 -86.58
N LEU A 89 17.38 -39.46 -85.30
CA LEU A 89 18.38 -39.91 -84.32
C LEU A 89 18.61 -41.42 -84.39
N THR A 90 19.85 -41.85 -84.16
CA THR A 90 20.22 -43.26 -83.98
C THR A 90 19.82 -43.79 -82.61
N ALA A 91 19.73 -45.13 -82.46
CA ALA A 91 19.39 -45.76 -81.17
C ALA A 91 20.34 -45.31 -80.05
N LYS A 92 21.64 -45.18 -80.36
CA LYS A 92 22.66 -44.70 -79.41
C LYS A 92 22.42 -43.25 -78.96
N GLN A 93 21.97 -42.38 -79.86
CA GLN A 93 21.64 -40.98 -79.50
C GLN A 93 20.39 -40.91 -78.63
N VAL A 94 19.37 -41.71 -78.91
CA VAL A 94 18.15 -41.79 -78.08
C VAL A 94 18.45 -42.34 -76.69
N ILE A 95 19.28 -43.39 -76.59
CA ILE A 95 19.75 -43.93 -75.30
C ILE A 95 20.48 -42.83 -74.50
N LYS A 96 21.38 -42.06 -75.14
CA LYS A 96 22.06 -40.94 -74.47
C LYS A 96 21.10 -39.85 -73.98
N LEU A 97 20.03 -39.56 -74.70
CA LEU A 97 19.00 -38.62 -74.24
C LEU A 97 18.29 -39.17 -73.00
N ASN A 98 17.93 -40.45 -73.00
CA ASN A 98 17.32 -41.10 -71.84
C ASN A 98 18.25 -41.12 -70.62
N ASP A 99 19.54 -41.41 -70.84
CA ASP A 99 20.57 -41.34 -69.81
C ASP A 99 20.71 -39.93 -69.24
N ALA A 100 20.64 -38.90 -70.09
CA ALA A 100 20.69 -37.50 -69.68
C ALA A 100 19.47 -37.11 -68.83
N VAL A 101 18.25 -37.52 -69.21
CA VAL A 101 17.03 -37.30 -68.40
C VAL A 101 17.20 -37.96 -67.03
N THR A 102 17.68 -39.21 -67.01
CA THR A 102 17.91 -39.97 -65.77
C THR A 102 18.97 -39.30 -64.89
N ALA A 103 20.07 -38.82 -65.49
CA ALA A 103 21.14 -38.12 -64.77
C ALA A 103 20.66 -36.78 -64.20
N ALA A 104 19.93 -35.97 -64.98
CA ALA A 104 19.38 -34.70 -64.54
C ALA A 104 18.36 -34.89 -63.40
N LYS A 105 17.51 -35.93 -63.47
CA LYS A 105 16.60 -36.31 -62.39
C LYS A 105 17.33 -36.68 -61.11
N LYS A 106 18.43 -37.43 -61.20
CA LYS A 106 19.28 -37.78 -60.04
C LYS A 106 20.03 -36.58 -59.47
N ALA A 107 20.34 -35.58 -60.30
CA ALA A 107 21.02 -34.37 -59.86
C ALA A 107 20.15 -33.44 -59.02
N LEU A 108 18.81 -33.59 -59.07
CA LEU A 108 17.88 -32.85 -58.20
C LEU A 108 18.27 -33.04 -56.73
N ASN A 109 18.43 -31.93 -56.02
CA ASN A 109 19.02 -31.87 -54.69
C ASN A 109 18.09 -31.22 -53.64
N GLY A 110 16.79 -31.13 -53.94
CA GLY A 110 15.85 -30.43 -53.06
C GLY A 110 15.61 -31.09 -51.71
N GLU A 111 15.71 -32.43 -51.62
CA GLU A 111 15.59 -33.13 -50.33
C GLU A 111 16.77 -32.81 -49.40
N GLU A 112 18.00 -32.88 -49.92
CA GLU A 112 19.20 -32.51 -49.19
C GLU A 112 19.13 -31.05 -48.71
N ARG A 113 18.77 -30.13 -49.59
CA ARG A 113 18.60 -28.71 -49.25
C ARG A 113 17.55 -28.51 -48.16
N LEU A 114 16.42 -29.21 -48.23
CA LEU A 114 15.37 -29.12 -47.21
C LEU A 114 15.86 -29.65 -45.86
N ASN A 115 16.57 -30.78 -45.85
CA ASN A 115 17.13 -31.36 -44.63
C ASN A 115 18.16 -30.43 -43.99
N ASN A 116 19.07 -29.85 -44.77
CA ASN A 116 20.04 -28.87 -44.29
C ASN A 116 19.34 -27.65 -43.69
N ARG A 117 18.31 -27.12 -44.38
CA ARG A 117 17.54 -25.98 -43.89
C ARG A 117 16.81 -26.26 -42.57
N LYS A 118 16.30 -27.48 -42.38
CA LYS A 118 15.69 -27.94 -41.12
C LYS A 118 16.74 -28.06 -40.01
N ALA A 119 17.90 -28.64 -40.30
CA ALA A 119 18.99 -28.74 -39.33
C ALA A 119 19.45 -27.35 -38.84
N GLU A 120 19.67 -26.40 -39.77
CA GLU A 120 19.96 -25.00 -39.43
C GLU A 120 18.85 -24.34 -38.61
N ALA A 121 17.59 -24.61 -38.93
CA ALA A 121 16.44 -24.09 -38.18
C ALA A 121 16.41 -24.63 -36.74
N LEU A 122 16.68 -25.92 -36.54
CA LEU A 122 16.76 -26.55 -35.23
C LEU A 122 17.94 -26.00 -34.42
N GLN A 123 19.12 -25.88 -35.04
CA GLN A 123 20.29 -25.29 -34.38
C GLN A 123 20.02 -23.85 -33.91
N ARG A 124 19.32 -23.05 -34.73
CA ARG A 124 18.91 -21.70 -34.32
C ARG A 124 17.85 -21.72 -33.23
N LEU A 125 16.93 -22.69 -33.24
CA LEU A 125 15.93 -22.85 -32.18
C LEU A 125 16.61 -23.15 -30.83
N ASP A 126 17.68 -23.93 -30.82
CA ASP A 126 18.46 -24.23 -29.61
C ASP A 126 19.11 -22.99 -28.99
N GLN A 127 19.36 -21.94 -29.76
CA GLN A 127 19.89 -20.67 -29.28
C GLN A 127 18.82 -19.74 -28.67
N LEU A 128 17.54 -20.05 -28.84
CA LEU A 128 16.44 -19.27 -28.25
C LEU A 128 16.32 -19.61 -26.76
N THR A 129 16.31 -18.61 -25.89
CA THR A 129 16.50 -18.82 -24.44
C THR A 129 15.25 -18.56 -23.60
N HIS A 130 14.24 -17.88 -24.14
CA HIS A 130 13.04 -17.46 -23.42
C HIS A 130 11.84 -18.40 -23.64
N LEU A 131 11.80 -19.17 -24.73
CA LEU A 131 10.75 -20.18 -24.94
C LEU A 131 10.65 -21.19 -23.78
N ASN A 132 9.43 -21.55 -23.40
CA ASN A 132 9.15 -22.70 -22.53
C ASN A 132 9.19 -24.02 -23.33
N ASN A 133 9.13 -25.16 -22.63
CA ASN A 133 9.25 -26.48 -23.25
C ASN A 133 8.13 -26.77 -24.26
N ALA A 134 6.89 -26.39 -23.96
CA ALA A 134 5.74 -26.61 -24.84
C ALA A 134 5.87 -25.82 -26.15
N GLN A 135 6.26 -24.55 -26.06
CA GLN A 135 6.53 -23.69 -27.22
C GLN A 135 7.70 -24.22 -28.07
N ARG A 136 8.79 -24.65 -27.43
CA ARG A 136 9.94 -25.26 -28.11
C ARG A 136 9.54 -26.53 -28.85
N GLN A 137 8.77 -27.41 -28.21
CA GLN A 137 8.30 -28.65 -28.82
C GLN A 137 7.42 -28.38 -30.05
N LEU A 138 6.51 -27.40 -29.96
CA LEU A 138 5.69 -26.98 -31.10
C LEU A 138 6.56 -26.45 -32.25
N ALA A 139 7.58 -25.66 -31.95
CA ALA A 139 8.52 -25.16 -32.96
C ALA A 139 9.31 -26.30 -33.63
N ILE A 140 9.80 -27.28 -32.87
CA ILE A 140 10.48 -28.49 -33.40
C ILE A 140 9.55 -29.23 -34.38
N GLN A 141 8.29 -29.46 -33.98
CA GLN A 141 7.31 -30.14 -34.84
C GLN A 141 7.06 -29.36 -36.14
N GLN A 142 6.89 -28.03 -36.07
CA GLN A 142 6.68 -27.21 -37.26
C GLN A 142 7.88 -27.22 -38.22
N ILE A 143 9.11 -27.23 -37.69
CA ILE A 143 10.34 -27.33 -38.49
C ILE A 143 10.43 -28.70 -39.16
N ASN A 144 10.26 -29.78 -38.39
CA ASN A 144 10.37 -31.14 -38.90
C ASN A 144 9.29 -31.47 -39.95
N ASN A 145 8.08 -30.94 -39.79
CA ASN A 145 6.96 -31.13 -40.72
C ASN A 145 7.01 -30.20 -41.95
N ALA A 146 8.01 -29.31 -42.06
CA ALA A 146 8.12 -28.44 -43.21
C ALA A 146 8.45 -29.21 -44.50
N GLU A 147 7.63 -29.06 -45.53
CA GLU A 147 7.84 -29.70 -46.85
C GLU A 147 8.63 -28.81 -47.82
N THR A 148 8.84 -27.55 -47.47
CA THR A 148 9.56 -26.59 -48.31
C THR A 148 10.52 -25.74 -47.51
N LEU A 149 11.57 -25.25 -48.17
CA LEU A 149 12.56 -24.34 -47.58
C LEU A 149 11.89 -23.10 -46.94
N ASN A 150 10.83 -22.60 -47.57
CA ASN A 150 10.07 -21.44 -47.07
C ASN A 150 9.25 -21.80 -45.82
N LYS A 151 8.55 -22.95 -45.79
CA LYS A 151 7.82 -23.41 -44.60
C LYS A 151 8.76 -23.55 -43.40
N ALA A 152 9.94 -24.17 -43.59
CA ALA A 152 10.97 -24.30 -42.55
C ALA A 152 11.46 -22.93 -42.06
N SER A 153 11.68 -21.98 -42.98
CA SER A 153 12.09 -20.62 -42.65
C SER A 153 11.04 -19.84 -41.86
N ARG A 154 9.76 -19.98 -42.20
CA ARG A 154 8.68 -19.35 -41.45
C ARG A 154 8.54 -19.93 -40.04
N ALA A 155 8.73 -21.23 -39.86
CA ALA A 155 8.64 -21.88 -38.55
C ALA A 155 9.68 -21.30 -37.57
N ILE A 156 10.96 -21.26 -37.95
CA ILE A 156 12.00 -20.69 -37.08
C ILE A 156 11.85 -19.18 -36.86
N ASN A 157 11.38 -18.43 -37.87
CA ASN A 157 11.10 -17.00 -37.72
C ASN A 157 9.95 -16.74 -36.74
N ARG A 158 8.91 -17.59 -36.73
CA ARG A 158 7.82 -17.50 -35.74
C ARG A 158 8.34 -17.79 -34.33
N ALA A 159 9.13 -18.85 -34.17
CA ALA A 159 9.73 -19.19 -32.88
C ALA A 159 10.64 -18.06 -32.35
N THR A 160 11.48 -17.48 -33.20
CA THR A 160 12.36 -16.34 -32.83
C THR A 160 11.54 -15.13 -32.38
N LYS A 161 10.44 -14.79 -33.07
CA LYS A 161 9.58 -13.67 -32.68
C LYS A 161 8.83 -13.93 -31.38
N LEU A 162 8.40 -15.17 -31.14
CA LEU A 162 7.79 -15.56 -29.87
C LEU A 162 8.81 -15.48 -28.73
N ASP A 163 10.03 -15.99 -28.94
CA ASP A 163 11.12 -15.94 -27.96
C ASP A 163 11.40 -14.50 -27.50
N ASN A 164 11.52 -13.58 -28.45
CA ASN A 164 11.68 -12.15 -28.14
C ASN A 164 10.49 -11.58 -27.34
N ALA A 165 9.26 -11.98 -27.66
CA ALA A 165 8.08 -11.52 -26.93
C ALA A 165 8.06 -12.07 -25.49
N MET A 166 8.39 -13.36 -25.31
CA MET A 166 8.53 -13.97 -23.98
C MET A 166 9.62 -13.28 -23.16
N GLY A 167 10.77 -12.99 -23.77
CA GLY A 167 11.84 -12.21 -23.12
C GLY A 167 11.38 -10.81 -22.69
N ALA A 168 10.56 -10.14 -23.50
CA ALA A 168 10.01 -8.83 -23.17
C ALA A 168 8.96 -8.85 -22.03
N VAL A 169 8.27 -9.98 -21.81
CA VAL A 169 7.41 -10.19 -20.64
C VAL A 169 8.29 -10.37 -19.39
N GLN A 170 9.28 -11.27 -19.46
CA GLN A 170 10.20 -11.53 -18.34
C GLN A 170 10.89 -10.25 -17.87
N GLN A 171 11.50 -9.52 -18.81
CA GLN A 171 12.19 -8.26 -18.52
C GLN A 171 11.28 -7.24 -17.83
N TYR A 172 10.02 -7.12 -18.29
CA TYR A 172 9.08 -6.18 -17.69
C TYR A 172 8.74 -6.56 -16.25
N ILE A 173 8.53 -7.84 -15.95
CA ILE A 173 8.30 -8.32 -14.58
C ILE A 173 9.53 -8.02 -13.72
N ASP A 174 10.72 -8.39 -14.19
CA ASP A 174 11.97 -8.24 -13.44
C ASP A 174 12.28 -6.77 -13.10
N GLU A 175 12.01 -5.85 -14.03
CA GLU A 175 12.32 -4.42 -13.87
C GLU A 175 11.24 -3.66 -13.08
N GLN A 176 9.96 -4.02 -13.22
CA GLN A 176 8.85 -3.20 -12.71
C GLN A 176 8.21 -3.76 -11.45
N HIS A 177 8.09 -5.08 -11.32
CA HIS A 177 7.20 -5.70 -10.32
C HIS A 177 7.49 -5.27 -8.89
N LEU A 178 8.78 -5.31 -8.50
CA LEU A 178 9.19 -4.94 -7.15
C LEU A 178 8.89 -3.47 -6.83
N GLY A 179 9.11 -2.58 -7.80
CA GLY A 179 8.81 -1.16 -7.65
C GLY A 179 7.31 -0.92 -7.45
N VAL A 180 6.47 -1.60 -8.22
CA VAL A 180 5.01 -1.48 -8.10
C VAL A 180 4.52 -1.93 -6.72
N ILE A 181 4.88 -3.13 -6.25
CA ILE A 181 4.35 -3.66 -4.98
C ILE A 181 4.86 -2.90 -3.74
N SER A 182 5.97 -2.17 -3.88
CA SER A 182 6.51 -1.30 -2.83
C SER A 182 5.94 0.13 -2.84
N SER A 183 5.21 0.50 -3.89
CA SER A 183 4.69 1.86 -4.07
C SER A 183 3.49 2.15 -3.17
N THR A 184 3.32 3.42 -2.79
CA THR A 184 2.11 3.91 -2.12
C THR A 184 0.85 3.61 -2.92
N ASN A 185 0.95 3.65 -4.25
CA ASN A 185 -0.17 3.38 -5.15
C ASN A 185 -0.66 1.93 -5.09
N TYR A 186 0.22 0.97 -4.85
CA TYR A 186 -0.18 -0.43 -4.64
C TYR A 186 -0.60 -0.68 -3.18
N ILE A 187 0.17 -0.18 -2.21
CA ILE A 187 -0.07 -0.42 -0.77
C ILE A 187 -1.49 0.03 -0.37
N ASN A 188 -1.90 1.21 -0.85
CA ASN A 188 -3.17 1.83 -0.50
C ASN A 188 -4.30 1.54 -1.53
N ALA A 189 -4.05 0.76 -2.58
CA ALA A 189 -5.06 0.45 -3.59
C ALA A 189 -6.14 -0.47 -3.04
N ASP A 190 -7.31 -0.45 -3.70
CA ASP A 190 -8.39 -1.38 -3.39
C ASP A 190 -7.94 -2.83 -3.58
N ASP A 191 -8.38 -3.72 -2.69
CA ASP A 191 -7.95 -5.12 -2.67
C ASP A 191 -8.21 -5.86 -3.98
N ASN A 192 -9.31 -5.55 -4.67
CA ASN A 192 -9.62 -6.15 -5.98
C ASN A 192 -8.63 -5.69 -7.08
N LEU A 193 -8.15 -4.45 -7.03
CA LEU A 193 -7.18 -3.93 -7.99
C LEU A 193 -5.79 -4.49 -7.74
N LYS A 194 -5.39 -4.64 -6.47
CA LYS A 194 -4.17 -5.37 -6.08
C LYS A 194 -4.22 -6.81 -6.56
N ALA A 195 -5.32 -7.52 -6.29
CA ALA A 195 -5.52 -8.89 -6.75
C ALA A 195 -5.48 -9.01 -8.28
N ASN A 196 -6.04 -8.05 -9.02
CA ASN A 196 -5.95 -8.04 -10.48
C ASN A 196 -4.50 -7.91 -10.98
N TYR A 197 -3.71 -7.03 -10.36
CA TYR A 197 -2.29 -6.89 -10.67
C TYR A 197 -1.51 -8.18 -10.34
N ASP A 198 -1.70 -8.73 -9.14
CA ASP A 198 -1.02 -9.94 -8.68
C ASP A 198 -1.37 -11.15 -9.57
N ASN A 199 -2.63 -11.27 -9.99
CA ASN A 199 -3.07 -12.31 -10.92
C ASN A 199 -2.45 -12.13 -12.32
N ALA A 200 -2.30 -10.90 -12.82
CA ALA A 200 -1.65 -10.65 -14.10
C ALA A 200 -0.17 -11.08 -14.06
N ILE A 201 0.54 -10.78 -12.96
CA ILE A 201 1.91 -11.23 -12.71
C ILE A 201 1.97 -12.77 -12.62
N ALA A 202 1.08 -13.40 -11.84
CA ALA A 202 1.06 -14.85 -11.67
C ALA A 202 0.79 -15.59 -13.00
N ASN A 203 -0.15 -15.10 -13.81
CA ASN A 203 -0.43 -15.66 -15.13
C ASN A 203 0.78 -15.55 -16.07
N ALA A 204 1.44 -14.38 -16.10
CA ALA A 204 2.62 -14.21 -16.92
C ALA A 204 3.79 -15.08 -16.44
N ALA A 205 3.98 -15.20 -15.12
CA ALA A 205 4.99 -16.09 -14.53
C ALA A 205 4.73 -17.56 -14.86
N HIS A 206 3.47 -18.00 -14.86
CA HIS A 206 3.09 -19.35 -15.26
C HIS A 206 3.46 -19.64 -16.73
N GLU A 207 3.16 -18.72 -17.64
CA GLU A 207 3.46 -18.91 -19.07
C GLU A 207 4.97 -18.83 -19.38
N LEU A 208 5.72 -18.09 -18.57
CA LEU A 208 7.18 -18.03 -18.62
C LEU A 208 7.86 -19.27 -18.03
N ASP A 209 7.18 -20.00 -17.14
CA ASP A 209 7.73 -21.19 -16.52
C ASP A 209 8.16 -22.20 -17.58
N LYS A 210 9.40 -22.68 -17.47
CA LYS A 210 10.01 -23.52 -18.50
C LYS A 210 9.31 -24.86 -18.66
N VAL A 211 8.70 -25.38 -17.60
CA VAL A 211 8.16 -26.74 -17.56
C VAL A 211 6.63 -26.73 -17.70
N GLN A 212 5.97 -25.83 -16.98
CA GLN A 212 4.51 -25.77 -16.84
C GLN A 212 3.83 -24.86 -17.87
N GLY A 213 4.57 -23.88 -18.43
CA GLY A 213 4.01 -22.91 -19.36
C GLY A 213 3.42 -23.54 -20.62
N ASN A 214 2.37 -22.92 -21.15
CA ASN A 214 1.64 -23.43 -22.30
C ASN A 214 2.31 -23.02 -23.63
N ALA A 215 1.93 -23.70 -24.71
CA ALA A 215 2.36 -23.37 -26.07
C ALA A 215 1.58 -22.17 -26.65
N ILE A 216 1.77 -20.98 -26.07
CA ILE A 216 1.11 -19.75 -26.51
C ILE A 216 1.73 -19.15 -27.79
N ALA A 217 0.95 -18.35 -28.51
CA ALA A 217 1.39 -17.59 -29.67
C ALA A 217 2.01 -16.24 -29.27
N LYS A 218 2.71 -15.60 -30.23
CA LYS A 218 3.34 -14.28 -30.03
C LYS A 218 2.36 -13.22 -29.50
N ALA A 219 1.16 -13.16 -30.08
CA ALA A 219 0.17 -12.16 -29.70
C ALA A 219 -0.33 -12.36 -28.26
N GLU A 220 -0.42 -13.61 -27.80
CA GLU A 220 -0.78 -13.92 -26.42
C GLU A 220 0.34 -13.52 -25.45
N ALA A 221 1.61 -13.74 -25.81
CA ALA A 221 2.74 -13.25 -25.03
C ALA A 221 2.75 -11.71 -24.92
N GLU A 222 2.45 -11.00 -26.01
CA GLU A 222 2.30 -9.54 -25.99
C GLU A 222 1.11 -9.10 -25.11
N GLN A 223 0.02 -9.86 -25.12
CA GLN A 223 -1.14 -9.59 -24.28
C GLN A 223 -0.83 -9.81 -22.78
N LEU A 224 -0.02 -10.80 -22.41
CA LEU A 224 0.41 -10.98 -21.02
C LEU A 224 1.09 -9.71 -20.49
N LYS A 225 2.04 -9.15 -21.26
CA LYS A 225 2.71 -7.90 -20.90
C LYS A 225 1.71 -6.74 -20.78
N GLN A 226 0.80 -6.61 -21.74
CA GLN A 226 -0.20 -5.54 -21.72
C GLN A 226 -1.14 -5.65 -20.52
N ASN A 227 -1.57 -6.86 -20.15
CA ASN A 227 -2.42 -7.08 -18.98
C ASN A 227 -1.75 -6.61 -17.68
N ILE A 228 -0.43 -6.82 -17.53
CA ILE A 228 0.30 -6.32 -16.36
C ILE A 228 0.33 -4.79 -16.37
N ILE A 229 0.61 -4.16 -17.52
CA ILE A 229 0.62 -2.69 -17.67
C ILE A 229 -0.75 -2.10 -17.32
N ASP A 230 -1.82 -2.69 -17.84
CA ASP A 230 -3.18 -2.20 -17.62
C ASP A 230 -3.58 -2.35 -16.14
N ALA A 231 -3.26 -3.48 -15.51
CA ALA A 231 -3.53 -3.70 -14.09
C ALA A 231 -2.71 -2.76 -13.19
N GLN A 232 -1.45 -2.48 -13.54
CA GLN A 232 -0.61 -1.51 -12.84
C GLN A 232 -1.22 -0.11 -12.92
N ASN A 233 -1.65 0.32 -14.11
CA ASN A 233 -2.25 1.64 -14.32
C ASN A 233 -3.63 1.77 -13.64
N ALA A 234 -4.31 0.66 -13.36
CA ALA A 234 -5.59 0.64 -12.67
C ALA A 234 -5.46 0.81 -11.15
N LEU A 235 -4.27 0.62 -10.57
CA LEU A 235 -4.05 0.82 -9.13
C LEU A 235 -4.38 2.27 -8.73
N ASN A 236 -5.12 2.40 -7.63
CA ASN A 236 -5.71 3.67 -7.18
C ASN A 236 -5.29 4.10 -5.77
N GLY A 237 -4.22 3.52 -5.21
CA GLY A 237 -3.82 3.77 -3.84
C GLY A 237 -3.41 5.21 -3.56
N ASP A 238 -2.79 5.92 -4.51
CA ASP A 238 -2.44 7.32 -4.33
C ASP A 238 -3.69 8.20 -4.19
N GLN A 239 -4.74 7.89 -4.97
CA GLN A 239 -6.02 8.57 -4.87
C GLN A 239 -6.73 8.26 -3.53
N ASN A 240 -6.68 7.00 -3.09
CA ASN A 240 -7.23 6.59 -1.81
C ASN A 240 -6.54 7.30 -0.64
N LEU A 241 -5.21 7.39 -0.67
CA LEU A 241 -4.43 8.10 0.34
C LEU A 241 -4.74 9.61 0.35
N ALA A 242 -4.81 10.25 -0.82
CA ALA A 242 -5.18 11.65 -0.93
C ALA A 242 -6.57 11.93 -0.34
N ASN A 243 -7.57 11.10 -0.70
CA ASN A 243 -8.92 11.20 -0.16
C ASN A 243 -8.97 11.01 1.36
N ALA A 244 -8.16 10.09 1.90
CA ALA A 244 -8.07 9.86 3.33
C ALA A 244 -7.48 11.10 4.05
N LYS A 245 -6.41 11.68 3.50
CA LYS A 245 -5.78 12.90 4.03
C LYS A 245 -6.75 14.08 4.02
N ASP A 246 -7.49 14.29 2.94
CA ASP A 246 -8.48 15.37 2.84
C ASP A 246 -9.58 15.23 3.89
N LYS A 247 -10.13 14.02 4.05
CA LYS A 247 -11.14 13.72 5.08
C LYS A 247 -10.60 13.90 6.48
N ALA A 248 -9.38 13.42 6.75
CA ALA A 248 -8.73 13.56 8.05
C ALA A 248 -8.47 15.02 8.40
N ASN A 249 -7.96 15.82 7.46
CA ASN A 249 -7.77 17.25 7.66
C ASN A 249 -9.10 17.98 7.92
N ALA A 250 -10.16 17.66 7.16
CA ALA A 250 -11.48 18.22 7.42
C ALA A 250 -12.03 17.84 8.81
N PHE A 251 -11.79 16.61 9.25
CA PHE A 251 -12.18 16.13 10.57
C PHE A 251 -11.41 16.85 11.69
N VAL A 252 -10.08 16.98 11.58
CA VAL A 252 -9.26 17.73 12.54
C VAL A 252 -9.72 19.18 12.68
N ASN A 253 -10.12 19.83 11.59
CA ASN A 253 -10.68 21.18 11.63
C ASN A 253 -12.01 21.29 12.40
N SER A 254 -12.72 20.17 12.59
CA SER A 254 -13.98 20.13 13.36
C SER A 254 -13.79 19.88 14.85
N LEU A 255 -12.57 19.54 15.27
CA LEU A 255 -12.20 19.32 16.67
C LEU A 255 -12.05 20.68 17.39
N ASN A 256 -12.87 20.91 18.41
CA ASN A 256 -13.01 22.22 19.08
C ASN A 256 -12.15 22.37 20.34
N GLY A 257 -11.66 21.26 20.89
CA GLY A 257 -10.76 21.22 22.03
C GLY A 257 -9.32 21.59 21.66
N LEU A 258 -8.89 21.22 20.46
CA LEU A 258 -7.53 21.50 19.99
C LEU A 258 -7.29 22.99 19.79
N ASN A 259 -6.10 23.46 20.14
CA ASN A 259 -5.64 24.80 19.77
C ASN A 259 -5.02 24.81 18.36
N GLN A 260 -4.76 26.01 17.84
CA GLN A 260 -4.26 26.17 16.46
C GLN A 260 -2.91 25.45 16.23
N GLN A 261 -2.00 25.46 17.22
CA GLN A 261 -0.69 24.84 17.06
C GLN A 261 -0.80 23.30 16.99
N GLN A 262 -1.67 22.71 17.81
CA GLN A 262 -1.97 21.28 17.78
C GLN A 262 -2.64 20.88 16.45
N GLN A 263 -3.60 21.67 15.97
CA GLN A 263 -4.23 21.46 14.65
C GLN A 263 -3.20 21.52 13.52
N ASP A 264 -2.29 22.50 13.52
CA ASP A 264 -1.24 22.65 12.51
C ASP A 264 -0.28 21.44 12.50
N LEU A 265 0.08 20.93 13.69
CA LEU A 265 0.90 19.72 13.83
C LEU A 265 0.17 18.47 13.32
N ALA A 266 -1.12 18.34 13.61
CA ALA A 266 -1.95 17.25 13.12
C ALA A 266 -2.03 17.26 11.58
N HIS A 267 -2.28 18.42 10.97
CA HIS A 267 -2.29 18.57 9.52
C HIS A 267 -0.95 18.19 8.89
N LYS A 268 0.16 18.59 9.51
CA LYS A 268 1.51 18.22 9.03
C LYS A 268 1.73 16.70 9.12
N ALA A 269 1.31 16.07 10.21
CA ALA A 269 1.39 14.62 10.36
C ALA A 269 0.56 13.89 9.31
N ILE A 270 -0.71 14.30 9.11
CA ILE A 270 -1.61 13.73 8.10
C ILE A 270 -1.01 13.86 6.70
N ASN A 271 -0.49 15.03 6.34
CA ASN A 271 0.08 15.26 5.02
C ASN A 271 1.33 14.42 4.75
N ASN A 272 2.09 14.10 5.79
CA ASN A 272 3.30 13.26 5.73
C ASN A 272 3.03 11.75 5.84
N ALA A 273 1.80 11.33 6.11
CA ALA A 273 1.46 9.91 6.22
C ALA A 273 1.63 9.20 4.86
N ASP A 274 2.20 7.99 4.87
CA ASP A 274 2.42 7.18 3.67
C ASP A 274 1.28 6.19 3.42
N THR A 275 0.51 5.85 4.45
CA THR A 275 -0.61 4.91 4.34
C THR A 275 -1.91 5.46 4.90
N VAL A 276 -3.02 4.89 4.43
CA VAL A 276 -4.36 5.17 4.98
C VAL A 276 -4.45 4.77 6.46
N SER A 277 -3.69 3.74 6.87
CA SER A 277 -3.60 3.33 8.28
C SER A 277 -2.94 4.40 9.13
N ASP A 278 -1.80 4.95 8.69
CA ASP A 278 -1.10 6.02 9.42
C ASP A 278 -2.01 7.24 9.59
N VAL A 279 -2.75 7.61 8.54
CA VAL A 279 -3.76 8.69 8.61
C VAL A 279 -4.81 8.40 9.68
N THR A 280 -5.29 7.16 9.75
CA THR A 280 -6.30 6.73 10.74
C THR A 280 -5.76 6.80 12.16
N ASP A 281 -4.54 6.33 12.40
CA ASP A 281 -3.90 6.37 13.71
C ASP A 281 -3.67 7.80 14.19
N ILE A 282 -3.26 8.70 13.28
CA ILE A 282 -3.11 10.13 13.59
C ILE A 282 -4.46 10.73 14.00
N VAL A 283 -5.54 10.44 13.27
CA VAL A 283 -6.88 10.93 13.59
C VAL A 283 -7.34 10.45 14.97
N ASN A 284 -7.15 9.17 15.29
CA ASN A 284 -7.53 8.63 16.60
C ASN A 284 -6.78 9.32 17.74
N ASN A 285 -5.47 9.55 17.59
CA ASN A 285 -4.69 10.30 18.57
C ASN A 285 -5.20 11.74 18.74
N GLN A 286 -5.70 12.38 17.67
CA GLN A 286 -6.29 13.72 17.77
C GLN A 286 -7.65 13.74 18.47
N ILE A 287 -8.43 12.67 18.39
CA ILE A 287 -9.68 12.53 19.15
C ILE A 287 -9.36 12.51 20.65
N ASP A 288 -8.42 11.67 21.07
CA ASP A 288 -8.03 11.56 22.48
C ASP A 288 -7.46 12.90 23.00
N LEU A 289 -6.66 13.59 22.19
CA LEU A 289 -6.13 14.91 22.53
C LEU A 289 -7.22 15.97 22.61
N ASN A 290 -8.19 15.95 21.70
CA ASN A 290 -9.32 16.87 21.71
C ASN A 290 -10.10 16.74 23.03
N ASP A 291 -10.45 15.52 23.43
CA ASP A 291 -11.26 15.26 24.62
C ASP A 291 -10.53 15.69 25.91
N ALA A 292 -9.22 15.42 25.99
CA ALA A 292 -8.39 15.89 27.09
C ALA A 292 -8.32 17.43 27.13
N MET A 293 -8.17 18.07 25.98
CA MET A 293 -8.11 19.54 25.90
C MET A 293 -9.46 20.20 26.22
N GLU A 294 -10.59 19.63 25.81
CA GLU A 294 -11.92 20.11 26.22
C GLU A 294 -12.10 20.03 27.73
N THR A 295 -11.63 18.94 28.35
CA THR A 295 -11.65 18.77 29.81
C THR A 295 -10.77 19.81 30.50
N LEU A 296 -9.54 20.02 30.02
CA LEU A 296 -8.63 21.02 30.55
C LEU A 296 -9.22 22.43 30.43
N LYS A 297 -9.83 22.75 29.29
CA LYS A 297 -10.49 24.04 29.04
C LYS A 297 -11.67 24.26 29.98
N HIS A 298 -12.54 23.26 30.15
CA HIS A 298 -13.65 23.34 31.10
C HIS A 298 -13.16 23.63 32.52
N LEU A 299 -12.08 22.96 32.92
CA LEU A 299 -11.49 23.11 34.24
C LEU A 299 -10.86 24.50 34.43
N VAL A 300 -10.20 25.06 33.42
CA VAL A 300 -9.66 26.43 33.45
C VAL A 300 -10.75 27.49 33.43
N ASP A 301 -11.79 27.31 32.61
CA ASP A 301 -12.84 28.33 32.40
C ASP A 301 -13.87 28.34 33.53
N ASN A 302 -14.11 27.20 34.19
CA ASN A 302 -15.19 27.05 35.17
C ASN A 302 -14.68 26.65 36.55
N GLU A 303 -14.03 25.50 36.68
CA GLU A 303 -13.72 24.90 37.99
C GLU A 303 -12.69 25.73 38.78
N ILE A 304 -11.63 26.21 38.12
CA ILE A 304 -10.61 27.05 38.77
C ILE A 304 -11.22 28.36 39.28
N PRO A 305 -11.90 29.20 38.47
CA PRO A 305 -12.53 30.42 38.95
C PRO A 305 -13.56 30.19 40.06
N ASN A 306 -14.33 29.10 39.97
CA ASN A 306 -15.31 28.74 41.01
C ASN A 306 -14.62 28.41 42.33
N ALA A 307 -13.53 27.62 42.30
CA ALA A 307 -12.76 27.28 43.48
C ALA A 307 -12.18 28.53 44.18
N GLU A 308 -11.67 29.50 43.42
CA GLU A 308 -11.11 30.77 43.93
C GLU A 308 -12.13 31.61 44.73
N GLN A 309 -13.43 31.47 44.42
CA GLN A 309 -14.50 32.19 45.11
C GLN A 309 -14.94 31.52 46.42
N THR A 310 -14.51 30.29 46.69
CA THR A 310 -14.94 29.54 47.87
C THR A 310 -14.25 30.04 49.16
N VAL A 311 -14.95 29.88 50.28
CA VAL A 311 -14.38 30.07 51.63
C VAL A 311 -13.16 29.14 51.83
N ASN A 312 -13.22 27.94 51.24
CA ASN A 312 -12.17 26.95 51.30
C ASN A 312 -10.86 27.44 50.65
N TYR A 313 -10.92 28.12 49.50
CA TYR A 313 -9.75 28.77 48.93
C TYR A 313 -9.35 30.02 49.73
N GLN A 314 -10.29 30.94 50.00
CA GLN A 314 -9.98 32.23 50.63
C GLN A 314 -9.27 32.09 51.97
N ASN A 315 -9.66 31.11 52.78
CA ASN A 315 -9.06 30.82 54.09
C ASN A 315 -8.00 29.72 54.06
N ALA A 316 -7.65 29.15 52.90
CA ALA A 316 -6.59 28.14 52.79
C ALA A 316 -5.22 28.71 53.19
N ASP A 317 -4.32 27.83 53.62
CA ASP A 317 -2.94 28.23 53.92
C ASP A 317 -2.12 28.53 52.66
N ASP A 318 -0.94 29.11 52.87
CA ASP A 318 -0.09 29.60 51.78
C ASP A 318 0.43 28.44 50.91
N ASN A 319 0.66 27.26 51.48
CA ASN A 319 1.14 26.10 50.73
C ASN A 319 0.04 25.54 49.83
N ALA A 320 -1.18 25.38 50.37
CA ALA A 320 -2.33 24.92 49.60
C ALA A 320 -2.68 25.90 48.47
N LYS A 321 -2.64 27.22 48.73
CA LYS A 321 -2.81 28.25 47.71
C LYS A 321 -1.72 28.21 46.65
N THR A 322 -0.45 28.08 47.06
CA THR A 322 0.68 27.99 46.12
C THR A 322 0.53 26.77 45.20
N ASN A 323 0.18 25.60 45.75
CA ASN A 323 -0.03 24.39 44.95
C ASN A 323 -1.18 24.56 43.95
N PHE A 324 -2.28 25.19 44.36
CA PHE A 324 -3.40 25.53 43.47
C PHE A 324 -2.98 26.50 42.36
N ASP A 325 -2.29 27.58 42.71
CA ASP A 325 -1.84 28.60 41.76
C ASP A 325 -0.81 28.02 40.76
N ASP A 326 0.06 27.11 41.21
CA ASP A 326 1.01 26.40 40.36
C ASP A 326 0.32 25.43 39.38
N ALA A 327 -0.67 24.67 39.86
CA ALA A 327 -1.49 23.79 39.01
C ALA A 327 -2.29 24.61 37.98
N LYS A 328 -2.89 25.73 38.40
CA LYS A 328 -3.55 26.70 37.51
C LYS A 328 -2.60 27.23 36.44
N ARG A 329 -1.37 27.60 36.80
CA ARG A 329 -0.37 28.07 35.85
C ARG A 329 -0.03 26.98 34.83
N LEU A 330 0.22 25.75 35.28
CA LEU A 330 0.49 24.61 34.39
C LEU A 330 -0.66 24.38 33.40
N ALA A 331 -1.90 24.33 33.89
CA ALA A 331 -3.09 24.16 33.06
C ALA A 331 -3.20 25.25 31.98
N ASN A 332 -3.03 26.52 32.35
CA ASN A 332 -3.05 27.64 31.40
C ASN A 332 -1.89 27.59 30.38
N THR A 333 -0.70 27.15 30.81
CA THR A 333 0.43 26.96 29.89
C THR A 333 0.11 25.89 28.85
N LEU A 334 -0.39 24.73 29.30
CA LEU A 334 -0.68 23.61 28.39
C LEU A 334 -1.82 23.92 27.42
N LEU A 335 -2.85 24.65 27.86
CA LEU A 335 -3.98 25.05 27.02
C LEU A 335 -3.55 25.82 25.76
N ASN A 336 -2.46 26.60 25.88
CA ASN A 336 -1.92 27.45 24.81
C ASN A 336 -0.63 26.90 24.18
N SER A 337 -0.20 25.69 24.55
CA SER A 337 1.05 25.09 24.08
C SER A 337 0.86 24.25 22.83
N ASP A 338 1.95 23.93 22.14
CA ASP A 338 2.00 22.97 21.05
C ASP A 338 2.03 21.50 21.53
N ASN A 339 1.79 21.26 22.82
CA ASN A 339 1.88 19.92 23.39
C ASN A 339 0.80 18.99 22.82
N THR A 340 1.21 17.91 22.17
CA THR A 340 0.31 16.91 21.59
C THR A 340 0.20 15.64 22.45
N ASN A 341 0.87 15.60 23.60
CA ASN A 341 0.86 14.45 24.49
C ASN A 341 -0.36 14.48 25.44
N VAL A 342 -1.33 13.61 25.17
CA VAL A 342 -2.52 13.37 25.99
C VAL A 342 -2.19 13.15 27.47
N ASN A 343 -1.10 12.43 27.78
CA ASN A 343 -0.77 12.11 29.17
C ASN A 343 -0.35 13.34 29.97
N ASP A 344 0.32 14.31 29.33
CA ASP A 344 0.72 15.55 30.00
C ASP A 344 -0.50 16.43 30.28
N ILE A 345 -1.46 16.49 29.35
CA ILE A 345 -2.74 17.19 29.53
C ILE A 345 -3.53 16.55 30.68
N ASN A 346 -3.66 15.23 30.69
CA ASN A 346 -4.33 14.49 31.76
C ASN A 346 -3.62 14.65 33.11
N GLY A 347 -2.29 14.69 33.13
CA GLY A 347 -1.50 14.98 34.32
C GLY A 347 -1.80 16.36 34.90
N ALA A 348 -1.93 17.39 34.07
CA ALA A 348 -2.30 18.72 34.52
C ALA A 348 -3.76 18.81 35.01
N ILE A 349 -4.70 18.13 34.33
CA ILE A 349 -6.09 18.01 34.79
C ILE A 349 -6.12 17.42 36.20
N GLN A 350 -5.38 16.32 36.42
CA GLN A 350 -5.30 15.67 37.72
C GLN A 350 -4.67 16.60 38.77
N ALA A 351 -3.57 17.27 38.44
CA ALA A 351 -2.90 18.18 39.35
C ALA A 351 -3.82 19.32 39.84
N VAL A 352 -4.68 19.87 38.97
CA VAL A 352 -5.64 20.89 39.39
C VAL A 352 -6.74 20.30 40.27
N ASN A 353 -7.32 19.16 39.89
CA ASN A 353 -8.34 18.50 40.72
C ASN A 353 -7.81 18.18 42.13
N ASP A 354 -6.59 17.66 42.21
CA ASP A 354 -5.92 17.38 43.49
C ASP A 354 -5.68 18.67 44.28
N ALA A 355 -5.24 19.74 43.62
CA ALA A 355 -5.01 21.02 44.30
C ALA A 355 -6.31 21.65 44.82
N ILE A 356 -7.41 21.58 44.07
CA ILE A 356 -8.76 21.99 44.52
C ILE A 356 -9.18 21.17 45.74
N HIS A 357 -9.02 19.85 45.69
CA HIS A 357 -9.40 18.96 46.79
C HIS A 357 -8.59 19.22 48.07
N ASN A 358 -7.31 19.57 47.93
CA ASN A 358 -6.39 19.80 49.04
C ASN A 358 -6.48 21.21 49.66
N LEU A 359 -7.37 22.09 49.15
CA LEU A 359 -7.68 23.35 49.81
C LEU A 359 -8.26 23.08 51.21
N ASN A 360 -7.76 23.81 52.21
CA ASN A 360 -8.03 23.53 53.62
C ASN A 360 -8.64 24.71 54.38
N GLY A 361 -9.13 25.74 53.69
CA GLY A 361 -9.66 26.94 54.33
C GLY A 361 -10.92 26.72 55.16
N ASP A 362 -11.78 25.78 54.79
CA ASP A 362 -12.98 25.46 55.57
C ASP A 362 -12.58 24.86 56.93
N GLN A 363 -11.64 23.90 56.92
CA GLN A 363 -11.10 23.32 58.14
C GLN A 363 -10.40 24.38 59.00
N ARG A 364 -9.58 25.24 58.38
CA ARG A 364 -8.87 26.32 59.09
C ARG A 364 -9.85 27.33 59.71
N LEU A 365 -10.92 27.67 59.01
CA LEU A 365 -11.96 28.56 59.52
C LEU A 365 -12.67 27.93 60.72
N GLN A 366 -12.98 26.64 60.64
CA GLN A 366 -13.59 25.93 61.76
C GLN A 366 -12.66 25.89 62.97
N ASP A 367 -11.38 25.55 62.77
CA ASP A 367 -10.36 25.55 63.83
C ASP A 367 -10.20 26.94 64.48
N ALA A 368 -10.24 28.00 63.66
CA ALA A 368 -10.16 29.37 64.16
C ALA A 368 -11.39 29.74 64.99
N LYS A 369 -12.60 29.36 64.55
CA LYS A 369 -13.85 29.55 65.31
C LYS A 369 -13.78 28.83 66.65
N ASP A 370 -13.37 27.57 66.66
CA ASP A 370 -13.30 26.76 67.87
C ASP A 370 -12.30 27.36 68.87
N LYS A 371 -11.11 27.76 68.40
CA LYS A 371 -10.10 28.45 69.23
C LYS A 371 -10.60 29.79 69.77
N ALA A 372 -11.28 30.57 68.94
CA ALA A 372 -11.82 31.86 69.36
C ALA A 372 -12.93 31.69 70.41
N ILE A 373 -13.84 30.73 70.23
CA ILE A 373 -14.89 30.41 71.20
C ILE A 373 -14.29 29.95 72.52
N GLN A 374 -13.25 29.09 72.48
CA GLN A 374 -12.51 28.70 73.69
C GLN A 374 -11.91 29.91 74.41
N SER A 375 -11.30 30.85 73.67
CA SER A 375 -10.78 32.09 74.25
C SER A 375 -11.87 32.94 74.90
N ILE A 376 -13.04 33.10 74.26
CA ILE A 376 -14.17 33.86 74.82
C ILE A 376 -14.69 33.20 76.10
N ASN A 377 -14.85 31.88 76.09
CA ASN A 377 -15.29 31.13 77.28
C ASN A 377 -14.29 31.27 78.44
N GLN A 378 -12.99 31.27 78.14
CA GLN A 378 -11.95 31.48 79.15
C GLN A 378 -11.97 32.91 79.71
N ALA A 379 -12.12 33.92 78.85
CA ALA A 379 -12.25 35.32 79.27
C ALA A 379 -13.49 35.53 80.16
N LEU A 380 -14.64 34.97 79.77
CA LEU A 380 -15.87 34.99 80.58
C LEU A 380 -15.63 34.34 81.94
N ALA A 381 -15.06 33.13 81.98
CA ALA A 381 -14.80 32.42 83.23
C ALA A 381 -13.89 33.20 84.19
N ASN A 382 -12.85 33.84 83.66
CA ASN A 382 -11.98 34.73 84.44
C ASN A 382 -12.77 35.94 84.95
N LYS A 383 -13.60 36.54 84.11
CA LYS A 383 -14.37 37.73 84.47
C LYS A 383 -15.43 37.48 85.54
N LEU A 384 -16.12 36.35 85.46
CA LEU A 384 -17.08 35.94 86.48
C LEU A 384 -16.40 35.78 87.86
N LYS A 385 -15.16 35.29 87.90
CA LYS A 385 -14.37 35.21 89.14
C LYS A 385 -13.99 36.60 89.67
N GLU A 386 -13.58 37.53 88.80
CA GLU A 386 -13.29 38.92 89.20
C GLU A 386 -14.52 39.63 89.76
N ILE A 387 -15.67 39.52 89.09
CA ILE A 387 -16.94 40.10 89.54
C ILE A 387 -17.33 39.51 90.90
N GLU A 388 -17.17 38.20 91.09
CA GLU A 388 -17.45 37.55 92.37
C GLU A 388 -16.57 38.11 93.51
N ALA A 389 -15.29 38.32 93.23
CA ALA A 389 -14.31 38.87 94.17
C ALA A 389 -14.47 40.38 94.41
N SER A 390 -15.32 41.08 93.64
CA SER A 390 -15.50 42.53 93.76
C SER A 390 -16.23 42.94 95.05
N ASN A 391 -16.08 44.20 95.44
CA ASN A 391 -16.73 44.80 96.60
C ASN A 391 -18.07 45.48 96.25
N ALA A 392 -18.88 44.78 95.45
CA ALA A 392 -20.23 45.18 95.04
C ALA A 392 -21.30 44.40 95.81
N THR A 393 -22.57 44.82 95.72
CA THR A 393 -23.71 44.09 96.30
C THR A 393 -23.99 42.79 95.52
N ASP A 394 -24.63 41.80 96.15
CA ASP A 394 -25.00 40.54 95.47
C ASP A 394 -25.89 40.78 94.23
N GLN A 395 -26.77 41.79 94.30
CA GLN A 395 -27.63 42.18 93.18
C GLN A 395 -26.83 42.82 92.04
N ASP A 396 -25.88 43.72 92.34
CA ASP A 396 -25.01 44.34 91.33
C ASP A 396 -24.06 43.32 90.68
N LYS A 397 -23.56 42.35 91.46
CA LYS A 397 -22.77 41.23 90.96
C LYS A 397 -23.60 40.36 90.00
N LEU A 398 -24.83 40.01 90.38
CA LEU A 398 -25.72 39.21 89.53
C LEU A 398 -26.01 39.89 88.20
N ILE A 399 -26.30 41.20 88.22
CA ILE A 399 -26.50 42.00 87.00
C ILE A 399 -25.25 41.99 86.11
N ALA A 400 -24.07 42.20 86.70
CA ALA A 400 -22.82 42.22 85.95
C ALA A 400 -22.46 40.85 85.36
N LYS A 401 -22.73 39.75 86.08
CA LYS A 401 -22.53 38.38 85.58
C LYS A 401 -23.46 38.06 84.40
N ASN A 402 -24.76 38.34 84.54
CA ASN A 402 -25.72 38.12 83.45
C ASN A 402 -25.33 38.93 82.20
N LYS A 403 -24.90 40.19 82.38
CA LYS A 403 -24.41 41.02 81.29
C LYS A 403 -23.16 40.44 80.62
N ALA A 404 -22.22 39.89 81.39
CA ALA A 404 -21.02 39.24 80.84
C ALA A 404 -21.38 37.97 80.05
N GLU A 405 -22.32 37.16 80.54
CA GLU A 405 -22.79 35.94 79.88
C GLU A 405 -23.57 36.23 78.58
N GLU A 406 -24.49 37.18 78.61
CA GLU A 406 -25.23 37.63 77.41
C GLU A 406 -24.29 38.17 76.33
N LEU A 407 -23.30 38.97 76.74
CA LEU A 407 -22.28 39.51 75.84
C LEU A 407 -21.42 38.40 75.24
N ALA A 408 -20.95 37.45 76.04
CA ALA A 408 -20.17 36.30 75.57
C ALA A 408 -20.96 35.44 74.56
N ASN A 409 -22.23 35.16 74.84
CA ASN A 409 -23.11 34.44 73.92
C ASN A 409 -23.30 35.17 72.59
N SER A 410 -23.46 36.51 72.63
CA SER A 410 -23.53 37.35 71.44
C SER A 410 -22.24 37.28 70.60
N ILE A 411 -21.08 37.36 71.26
CA ILE A 411 -19.77 37.26 70.61
C ILE A 411 -19.57 35.88 69.98
N ILE A 412 -19.90 34.80 70.67
CA ILE A 412 -19.81 33.42 70.15
C ILE A 412 -20.69 33.25 68.91
N ASN A 413 -21.90 33.81 68.90
CA ASN A 413 -22.76 33.80 67.73
C ASN A 413 -22.12 34.56 66.55
N ASN A 414 -21.50 35.71 66.81
CA ASN A 414 -20.78 36.47 65.79
C ASN A 414 -19.54 35.72 65.26
N ILE A 415 -18.81 34.99 66.10
CA ILE A 415 -17.72 34.10 65.69
C ILE A 415 -18.25 33.00 64.75
N ASN A 416 -19.34 32.33 65.13
CA ASN A 416 -19.94 31.26 64.32
C ASN A 416 -20.42 31.77 62.95
N LYS A 417 -20.89 33.02 62.86
CA LYS A 417 -21.31 33.67 61.61
C LYS A 417 -20.16 34.19 60.75
N ALA A 418 -18.95 34.30 61.30
CA ALA A 418 -17.81 34.80 60.54
C ALA A 418 -17.47 33.85 59.38
N THR A 419 -17.16 34.42 58.22
CA THR A 419 -16.81 33.70 56.99
C THR A 419 -15.31 33.74 56.68
N SER A 420 -14.50 34.37 57.53
CA SER A 420 -13.06 34.44 57.36
C SER A 420 -12.28 34.37 58.68
N ASN A 421 -11.05 33.87 58.60
CA ASN A 421 -10.13 33.80 59.74
C ASN A 421 -9.88 35.19 60.35
N GLN A 422 -9.78 36.22 59.51
CA GLN A 422 -9.62 37.60 59.96
C GLN A 422 -10.85 38.10 60.72
N ALA A 423 -12.06 37.84 60.22
CA ALA A 423 -13.30 38.23 60.91
C ALA A 423 -13.43 37.51 62.26
N VAL A 424 -13.11 36.22 62.33
CA VAL A 424 -13.05 35.46 63.59
C VAL A 424 -12.09 36.12 64.58
N SER A 425 -10.86 36.42 64.15
CA SER A 425 -9.84 37.05 65.00
C SER A 425 -10.25 38.45 65.48
N GLN A 426 -10.92 39.24 64.64
CA GLN A 426 -11.41 40.57 65.00
C GLN A 426 -12.53 40.49 66.05
N VAL A 427 -13.52 39.61 65.83
CA VAL A 427 -14.62 39.40 66.78
C VAL A 427 -14.09 38.86 68.11
N GLN A 428 -13.13 37.93 68.08
CA GLN A 428 -12.48 37.42 69.29
C GLN A 428 -11.78 38.54 70.07
N THR A 429 -10.96 39.35 69.40
CA THR A 429 -10.17 40.40 70.05
C THR A 429 -11.06 41.47 70.66
N ALA A 430 -12.01 41.98 69.88
CA ALA A 430 -12.99 42.96 70.38
C ALA A 430 -13.87 42.36 71.49
N GLY A 431 -14.25 41.09 71.35
CA GLY A 431 -15.06 40.38 72.32
C GLY A 431 -14.37 40.17 73.67
N ASN A 432 -13.11 39.71 73.66
CA ASN A 432 -12.29 39.61 74.87
C ASN A 432 -12.20 40.96 75.59
N HIS A 433 -11.89 42.03 74.86
CA HIS A 433 -11.82 43.37 75.44
C HIS A 433 -13.16 43.81 76.03
N ALA A 434 -14.28 43.59 75.32
CA ALA A 434 -15.61 43.96 75.80
C ALA A 434 -16.00 43.21 77.09
N ILE A 435 -15.64 41.92 77.21
CA ILE A 435 -15.84 41.12 78.42
C ILE A 435 -14.99 41.67 79.58
N GLU A 436 -13.73 42.02 79.32
CA GLU A 436 -12.84 42.60 80.32
C GLU A 436 -13.38 43.90 80.94
N GLN A 437 -14.12 44.71 80.15
CA GLN A 437 -14.71 45.98 80.61
C GLN A 437 -16.01 45.82 81.43
N VAL A 438 -16.54 44.61 81.62
CA VAL A 438 -17.75 44.41 82.43
C VAL A 438 -17.42 44.49 83.92
N HIS A 439 -17.96 45.46 84.65
CA HIS A 439 -17.71 45.58 86.09
C HIS A 439 -19.02 45.66 86.88
N ALA A 440 -19.00 45.15 88.11
CA ALA A 440 -20.07 45.40 89.06
C ALA A 440 -19.96 46.81 89.66
N ASN A 441 -21.08 47.41 90.03
CA ASN A 441 -21.07 48.73 90.67
C ASN A 441 -20.52 48.60 92.10
N GLU A 442 -19.24 48.91 92.27
CA GLU A 442 -18.57 48.79 93.56
C GLU A 442 -19.08 49.83 94.56
N ILE A 443 -19.15 49.43 95.83
CA ILE A 443 -19.51 50.34 96.92
C ILE A 443 -18.37 51.35 97.12
N PRO A 444 -18.62 52.68 97.07
CA PRO A 444 -17.56 53.68 97.23
C PRO A 444 -16.77 53.47 98.51
N LYS A 445 -15.42 53.53 98.45
CA LYS A 445 -14.52 53.37 99.61
C LYS A 445 -14.91 54.20 100.84
N ALA A 446 -15.60 55.34 100.65
CA ALA A 446 -16.11 56.19 101.73
C ALA A 446 -17.20 55.54 102.61
N LYS A 447 -17.89 54.48 102.15
CA LYS A 447 -18.88 53.73 102.94
C LYS A 447 -18.30 52.54 103.73
N LEU A 448 -17.02 52.21 103.56
CA LEU A 448 -16.31 51.13 104.29
C LEU A 448 -15.58 51.61 105.56
N MET A 449 -16.04 52.68 106.22
CA MET A 449 -15.55 52.96 107.56
C MET A 449 -15.88 51.77 108.48
N PRO A 450 -14.91 51.21 109.22
CA PRO A 450 -15.20 50.10 110.10
C PRO A 450 -16.15 50.59 111.20
N ILE A 451 -17.25 49.84 111.39
CA ILE A 451 -18.23 49.95 112.48
C ILE A 451 -17.58 49.86 113.89
N LYS A 452 -16.24 49.79 113.99
CA LYS A 452 -15.47 49.78 115.24
C LYS A 452 -15.31 51.14 115.94
N THR A 453 -15.79 52.27 115.37
CA THR A 453 -15.67 53.60 116.01
C THR A 453 -17.00 54.36 116.15
N LEU A 454 -18.14 53.67 116.33
CA LEU A 454 -19.40 54.31 116.74
C LEU A 454 -20.08 53.69 117.97
N ILE A 455 -19.35 52.85 118.74
CA ILE A 455 -19.79 52.33 120.05
C ILE A 455 -19.17 53.10 121.24
N SER A 456 -18.37 54.15 121.02
CA SER A 456 -17.78 54.96 122.14
C SER A 456 -18.43 56.33 122.41
N LYS A 457 -19.55 56.67 121.74
CA LYS A 457 -20.42 57.79 122.11
C LYS A 457 -21.85 57.32 121.82
N PHE A 458 -22.60 56.69 122.73
CA PHE A 458 -23.32 57.34 123.82
C PHE A 458 -23.69 56.27 124.88
N LYS A 459 -22.77 56.00 125.80
CA LYS A 459 -23.12 55.61 127.18
C LYS A 459 -23.04 56.88 128.02
N HIS A 460 -24.19 57.52 128.24
CA HIS A 460 -24.62 58.09 129.52
C HIS A 460 -26.12 58.36 129.46
#